data_AF-A0A3B0PQD7-F1
#
_entry.id   AF-A0A3B0PQD7-F1
#
_cell.length_a   1.000
_cell.length_b   1.000
_cell.length_c   1.000
_cell.angle_alpha   90.00
_cell.angle_beta   90.00
_cell.angle_gamma   90.00
#
_symmetry.space_group_name_H-M   'P 1'
#
loop_
_entity.id
_entity.type
_entity.pdbx_description
1 polymer ?
#
loop_
_entity_poly.entity_id
_entity_poly.type
_entity_poly.pdbx_seq_one_letter_code
_entity_poly.pdbx_strand_id
1 'polypeptide(L)'
;MPCIRFYCGVRRSFEDDIVNLQLPAVIDNCFFAVEDSMREQMLNGNFPKPGSGELSCVVYTSRGNKIPIPYVYSIDIRKGVRIEANIVKACFADVVIEIFPNQKYTTSVQRSLCVVI
;
A
#
# COMPACT_ATOMS: atom_id res chain seq x y z
N MET A 1 3.24 6.53 28.45
CA MET A 1 1.96 7.13 28.89
C MET A 1 0.91 6.84 27.83
N PRO A 2 -0.18 6.11 28.13
CA PRO A 2 -1.32 6.05 27.22
C PRO A 2 -2.17 7.31 27.45
N CYS A 3 -2.36 8.13 26.41
CA CYS A 3 -3.25 9.27 26.46
C CYS A 3 -4.60 8.89 25.86
N ILE A 4 -5.61 8.75 26.72
CA ILE A 4 -7.02 8.71 26.30
C ILE A 4 -7.39 10.15 25.95
N ARG A 5 -7.62 10.43 24.65
CA ARG A 5 -8.14 11.73 24.18
C ARG A 5 -9.67 11.67 24.13
N PHE A 6 -10.32 12.50 24.94
CA PHE A 6 -11.74 12.77 24.81
C PHE A 6 -11.95 13.79 23.69
N TYR A 7 -12.66 13.39 22.64
CA TYR A 7 -13.00 14.25 21.51
C TYR A 7 -14.15 15.19 21.90
N CYS A 8 -13.82 16.33 22.51
CA CYS A 8 -14.74 17.45 22.62
C CYS A 8 -14.44 18.44 21.49
N GLY A 9 -15.34 18.52 20.50
CA GLY A 9 -15.44 19.70 19.63
C GLY A 9 -14.56 19.72 18.37
N VAL A 10 -14.49 18.62 17.60
CA VAL A 10 -13.94 18.66 16.23
C VAL A 10 -15.06 18.39 15.24
N ARG A 11 -15.36 19.34 14.35
CA ARG A 11 -16.28 19.19 13.21
C ARG A 11 -15.73 18.26 12.11
N ARG A 12 -14.99 17.21 12.47
CA ARG A 12 -14.58 16.14 11.55
C ARG A 12 -15.63 15.05 11.64
N SER A 13 -15.99 14.45 10.52
CA SER A 13 -16.98 13.37 10.60
C SER A 13 -16.33 12.20 11.35
N PHE A 14 -17.03 11.69 12.36
CA PHE A 14 -16.59 10.52 13.13
C PHE A 14 -16.23 9.33 12.23
N GLU A 15 -16.88 9.26 11.07
CA GLU A 15 -16.60 8.30 10.02
C GLU A 15 -15.19 8.45 9.43
N ASP A 16 -14.77 9.68 9.14
CA ASP A 16 -13.42 9.95 8.62
C ASP A 16 -12.35 9.55 9.66
N ASP A 17 -12.60 9.80 10.96
CA ASP A 17 -11.67 9.41 12.02
C ASP A 17 -11.53 7.89 12.15
N ILE A 18 -12.62 7.12 11.99
CA ILE A 18 -12.58 5.66 12.02
C ILE A 18 -11.80 5.08 10.84
N VAL A 19 -11.98 5.63 9.64
CA VAL A 19 -11.20 5.23 8.46
C VAL A 19 -9.73 5.56 8.67
N ASN A 20 -9.43 6.77 9.17
CA ASN A 20 -8.06 7.22 9.42
C ASN A 20 -7.32 6.37 10.47
N LEU A 21 -8.02 5.86 11.49
CA LEU A 21 -7.43 4.98 12.49
C LEU A 21 -6.96 3.64 11.92
N GLN A 22 -7.60 3.17 10.85
CA GLN A 22 -7.27 1.91 10.18
C GLN A 22 -6.21 2.09 9.08
N LEU A 23 -6.07 3.31 8.54
CA LEU A 23 -5.21 3.64 7.40
C LEU A 23 -3.74 3.20 7.54
N PRO A 24 -3.06 3.32 8.70
CA PRO A 24 -1.68 2.85 8.82
C PRO A 24 -1.50 1.37 8.51
N ALA A 25 -2.39 0.51 9.03
CA ALA A 25 -2.36 -0.92 8.76
C ALA A 25 -2.69 -1.23 7.29
N VAL A 26 -3.59 -0.45 6.68
CA VAL A 26 -3.92 -0.56 5.26
C VAL A 26 -2.70 -0.26 4.39
N ILE A 27 -1.99 0.83 4.69
CA ILE A 27 -0.77 1.22 3.96
C ILE A 27 0.26 0.10 4.01
N ASP A 28 0.55 -0.45 5.19
CA ASP A 28 1.55 -1.51 5.33
C ASP A 28 1.16 -2.77 4.52
N ASN A 29 -0.11 -3.18 4.58
CA ASN A 29 -0.60 -4.31 3.79
C ASN A 29 -0.52 -4.07 2.28
N CYS A 30 -0.79 -2.86 1.80
CA CYS A 30 -0.58 -2.50 0.40
C CYS A 30 0.90 -2.65 0.00
N PHE A 31 1.83 -2.17 0.82
CA PHE A 31 3.26 -2.33 0.53
C PHE A 31 3.70 -3.79 0.51
N PHE A 32 3.23 -4.62 1.45
CA PHE A 32 3.52 -6.05 1.42
C PHE A 32 2.98 -6.74 0.17
N ALA A 33 1.75 -6.43 -0.24
CA ALA A 33 1.17 -6.98 -1.47
C ALA A 33 1.96 -6.56 -2.73
N VAL A 34 2.44 -5.31 -2.76
CA VAL A 34 3.32 -4.84 -3.85
C VAL A 34 4.67 -5.54 -3.82
N GLU A 35 5.31 -5.70 -2.65
CA GLU A 35 6.58 -6.43 -2.52
C GLU A 35 6.46 -7.88 -3.02
N ASP A 36 5.37 -8.56 -2.68
CA ASP A 36 5.10 -9.92 -3.16
C ASP A 36 4.94 -9.95 -4.69
N SER A 37 4.17 -9.00 -5.26
CA SER A 37 4.04 -8.88 -6.71
C SER A 37 5.37 -8.57 -7.41
N MET A 38 6.20 -7.70 -6.82
CA MET A 38 7.55 -7.42 -7.31
C MET A 38 8.39 -8.71 -7.31
N ARG A 39 8.32 -9.50 -6.24
CA ARG A 39 9.06 -10.76 -6.11
C ARG A 39 8.65 -11.76 -7.19
N GLU A 40 7.36 -11.92 -7.43
CA GLU A 40 6.84 -12.80 -8.49
C GLU A 40 7.31 -12.37 -9.88
N GLN A 41 7.27 -11.06 -10.18
CA GLN A 41 7.75 -10.54 -11.47
C GLN A 41 9.24 -10.79 -11.66
N MET A 42 10.03 -10.57 -10.60
CA MET A 42 11.48 -10.78 -10.57
C MET A 42 11.87 -12.25 -10.75
N LEU A 43 11.12 -13.19 -10.16
CA LEU A 43 11.26 -14.64 -10.38
C LEU A 43 10.99 -15.04 -11.84
N ASN A 44 10.06 -14.34 -12.49
CA ASN A 44 9.75 -14.51 -13.91
C ASN A 44 10.74 -13.75 -14.83
N GLY A 45 11.83 -13.20 -14.29
CA GLY A 45 12.87 -12.47 -15.03
C GLY A 45 12.50 -11.03 -15.41
N ASN A 46 11.32 -10.58 -15.01
CA ASN A 46 10.83 -9.25 -15.32
C ASN A 46 11.27 -8.25 -14.24
N PHE A 47 11.65 -7.05 -14.67
CA PHE A 47 11.71 -5.95 -13.73
C PHE A 47 10.29 -5.60 -13.28
N PRO A 48 10.08 -5.25 -11.99
CA PRO A 48 8.78 -4.87 -11.50
C PRO A 48 8.16 -3.70 -12.27
N LYS A 49 6.87 -3.79 -12.55
CA LYS A 49 6.11 -2.77 -13.28
C LYS A 49 4.96 -2.23 -12.42
N PRO A 50 4.46 -1.01 -12.74
CA PRO A 50 3.23 -0.47 -12.17
C PRO A 50 2.05 -1.43 -12.34
N GLY A 51 1.09 -1.34 -11.42
CA GLY A 51 -0.09 -2.20 -11.44
C GLY A 51 -1.19 -1.74 -10.49
N SER A 52 -2.18 -2.59 -10.29
CA SER A 52 -3.31 -2.34 -9.40
C SER A 52 -3.77 -3.63 -8.75
N GLY A 53 -4.43 -3.53 -7.61
CA GLY A 53 -5.00 -4.67 -6.91
C GLY A 53 -6.06 -4.27 -5.90
N GLU A 54 -6.57 -5.27 -5.20
CA GLU A 54 -7.46 -5.10 -4.05
C GLU A 54 -6.90 -5.94 -2.91
N LEU A 55 -6.83 -5.39 -1.69
CA LEU A 55 -6.41 -6.16 -0.53
C LEU A 55 -7.49 -7.17 -0.13
N SER A 56 -7.07 -8.30 0.41
CA SER A 56 -7.98 -9.29 1.01
C SER A 56 -8.61 -8.79 2.32
N CYS A 57 -7.95 -7.85 3.01
CA CYS A 57 -8.50 -7.19 4.18
C CYS A 57 -9.43 -6.03 3.79
N VAL A 58 -10.25 -5.59 4.75
CA VAL A 58 -11.24 -4.53 4.56
C VAL A 58 -11.13 -3.50 5.67
N VAL A 59 -11.54 -2.27 5.37
CA VAL A 59 -11.76 -1.23 6.38
C VAL A 59 -13.22 -1.28 6.82
N TYR A 60 -13.50 -0.95 8.08
CA TYR A 60 -14.86 -0.88 8.61
C TYR A 60 -15.30 0.55 8.84
N THR A 61 -16.57 0.83 8.57
CA THR A 61 -17.23 2.09 8.95
C THR A 61 -17.57 2.13 10.43
N SER A 62 -18.00 3.30 10.94
CA SER A 62 -18.59 3.43 12.28
C SER A 62 -19.76 2.48 12.55
N ARG A 63 -20.46 2.07 11.48
CA ARG A 63 -21.62 1.18 11.52
C ARG A 63 -21.25 -0.29 11.29
N GLY A 64 -19.96 -0.61 11.15
CA GLY A 64 -19.48 -1.95 10.87
C GLY A 64 -19.65 -2.42 9.42
N ASN A 65 -19.96 -1.51 8.49
CA ASN A 65 -19.99 -1.85 7.07
C ASN A 65 -18.57 -2.05 6.55
N LYS A 66 -18.38 -3.05 5.70
CA LYS A 66 -17.09 -3.34 5.06
C LYS A 66 -16.86 -2.41 3.87
N ILE A 67 -15.65 -1.89 3.77
CA ILE A 67 -15.16 -1.12 2.63
C ILE A 67 -13.98 -1.92 2.05
N PRO A 68 -14.09 -2.42 0.79
CA PRO A 68 -12.96 -3.06 0.11
C PRO A 68 -11.87 -2.04 -0.17
N ILE A 69 -10.61 -2.48 -0.20
CA ILE A 69 -9.46 -1.58 -0.32
C ILE A 69 -8.80 -1.77 -1.68
N PRO A 70 -9.26 -1.05 -2.73
CA PRO A 70 -8.55 -1.00 -3.99
C PRO A 70 -7.30 -0.13 -3.86
N TYR A 71 -6.25 -0.51 -4.56
CA TYR A 71 -5.03 0.28 -4.66
C TYR A 71 -4.44 0.21 -6.07
N VAL A 72 -3.77 1.28 -6.46
CA VAL A 72 -2.95 1.37 -7.67
C VAL A 72 -1.55 1.76 -7.23
N TYR A 73 -0.53 1.21 -7.89
CA TYR A 73 0.86 1.52 -7.56
C TYR A 73 1.69 1.79 -8.81
N SER A 74 2.63 2.71 -8.67
CA SER A 74 3.66 2.99 -9.66
C SER A 74 5.03 2.70 -9.07
N ILE A 75 5.94 2.19 -9.90
CA ILE A 75 7.30 1.83 -9.52
C ILE A 75 8.28 2.64 -10.36
N ASP A 76 9.18 3.35 -9.68
CA ASP A 76 10.34 3.99 -10.29
C ASP A 76 11.61 3.25 -9.84
N ILE A 77 12.21 2.49 -10.76
CA ILE A 77 13.35 1.63 -10.46
C ILE A 77 14.63 2.47 -10.43
N ARG A 78 15.22 2.61 -9.24
CA ARG A 78 16.51 3.28 -9.04
C ARG A 78 17.69 2.38 -9.41
N LYS A 79 17.61 1.09 -9.06
CA LYS A 79 18.67 0.11 -9.36
C LYS A 79 18.12 -1.31 -9.43
N GLY A 80 18.54 -2.06 -10.45
CA GLY A 80 18.21 -3.48 -10.61
C GLY A 80 19.46 -4.32 -10.83
N VAL A 81 19.52 -5.51 -10.23
CA VAL A 81 20.62 -6.47 -10.40
C VAL A 81 20.08 -7.76 -10.98
N ARG A 82 20.66 -8.19 -12.11
CA ARG A 82 20.43 -9.49 -12.73
C ARG A 82 21.72 -10.31 -12.65
N ILE A 83 21.61 -11.60 -12.33
CA ILE A 83 22.75 -12.52 -12.33
C ILE A 83 22.71 -13.44 -13.56
N GLU A 84 21.52 -13.87 -13.97
CA GLU A 84 21.30 -14.71 -15.15
C GLU A 84 20.21 -14.09 -16.03
N ALA A 85 20.06 -14.57 -17.27
CA ALA A 85 19.11 -14.00 -18.24
C ALA A 85 17.64 -14.02 -17.77
N ASN A 86 17.31 -14.84 -16.75
CA ASN A 86 15.94 -15.15 -16.38
C ASN A 86 15.54 -14.73 -14.96
N ILE A 87 16.43 -14.16 -14.13
CA ILE A 87 16.09 -13.80 -12.74
C ILE A 87 16.66 -12.43 -12.39
N VAL A 88 15.79 -11.54 -11.89
CA VAL A 88 16.20 -10.29 -11.24
C VAL A 88 16.42 -10.59 -9.75
N LYS A 89 17.67 -10.51 -9.28
CA LYS A 89 18.02 -10.90 -7.92
C LYS A 89 17.74 -9.80 -6.89
N ALA A 90 17.89 -8.54 -7.30
CA ALA A 90 17.61 -7.41 -6.43
C ALA A 90 17.00 -6.26 -7.24
N CYS A 91 16.01 -5.59 -6.65
CA CYS A 91 15.39 -4.40 -7.21
C CYS A 91 15.20 -3.36 -6.10
N PHE A 92 15.85 -2.20 -6.26
CA PHE A 92 15.65 -1.02 -5.44
C PHE A 92 14.84 0.00 -6.22
N ALA A 93 13.68 0.38 -5.68
CA ALA A 93 12.72 1.24 -6.37
C ALA A 93 11.99 2.15 -5.39
N ASP A 94 11.58 3.32 -5.88
CA ASP A 94 10.55 4.09 -5.20
C ASP A 94 9.18 3.61 -5.66
N VAL A 95 8.32 3.32 -4.70
CA VAL A 95 6.97 2.87 -4.94
C VAL A 95 6.01 3.90 -4.37
N VAL A 96 5.12 4.39 -5.23
CA VAL A 96 3.99 5.23 -4.84
C VAL A 96 2.74 4.36 -4.94
N ILE A 97 1.97 4.29 -3.86
CA ILE A 97 0.70 3.60 -3.80
C ILE A 97 -0.40 4.64 -3.58
N GLU A 98 -1.42 4.57 -4.42
CA GLU A 98 -2.68 5.29 -4.25
C GLU A 98 -3.75 4.30 -3.77
N ILE A 99 -4.24 4.51 -2.55
CA ILE A 99 -5.24 3.68 -1.87
C ILE A 99 -6.60 4.38 -2.03
N PHE A 100 -7.66 3.62 -2.32
CA PHE A 100 -8.99 4.13 -2.66
C PHE A 100 -8.99 5.12 -3.84
N PRO A 101 -8.35 4.78 -4.98
CA PRO A 101 -8.21 5.70 -6.12
C PRO A 101 -9.58 6.18 -6.61
N ASN A 102 -9.69 7.48 -6.89
CA ASN A 102 -10.93 8.15 -7.31
C ASN A 102 -12.09 8.07 -6.30
N GLN A 103 -11.81 7.80 -5.01
CA GLN A 103 -12.82 7.77 -3.96
C GLN A 103 -12.59 8.86 -2.91
N LYS A 104 -13.58 9.07 -2.04
CA LYS A 104 -13.53 10.10 -0.98
C LYS A 104 -12.29 9.96 -0.06
N TYR A 105 -11.84 8.74 0.18
CA TYR A 105 -10.73 8.43 1.09
C TYR A 105 -9.38 8.24 0.38
N THR A 106 -9.24 8.77 -0.84
CA THR A 106 -8.01 8.63 -1.64
C THR A 106 -6.80 9.05 -0.82
N THR A 107 -5.84 8.15 -0.67
CA THR A 107 -4.59 8.38 0.06
C THR A 107 -3.41 7.95 -0.79
N SER A 108 -2.46 8.85 -1.02
CA SER A 108 -1.21 8.54 -1.73
C SER A 108 -0.05 8.45 -0.74
N VAL A 109 0.72 7.37 -0.82
CA VAL A 109 1.89 7.12 0.04
C VAL A 109 3.05 6.64 -0.80
N GLN A 110 4.23 7.19 -0.53
CA GLN A 110 5.47 6.80 -1.18
C GLN A 110 6.43 6.15 -0.18
N ARG A 111 7.05 5.02 -0.56
CA ARG A 111 8.16 4.41 0.17
C ARG A 111 9.20 3.87 -0.82
N SER A 112 10.46 3.87 -0.43
CA SER A 112 11.51 3.15 -1.16
C SER A 112 11.53 1.69 -0.70
N LEU A 113 11.49 0.76 -1.65
CA LEU A 113 11.51 -0.68 -1.41
C LEU A 113 12.81 -1.29 -1.96
N CYS A 114 13.32 -2.28 -1.25
CA CYS A 114 14.44 -3.12 -1.68
C CYS A 114 13.99 -4.58 -1.66
N VAL A 115 13.62 -5.11 -2.83
CA VAL A 115 13.17 -6.50 -2.97
C VAL A 115 14.37 -7.34 -3.43
N VAL A 116 14.62 -8.44 -2.71
CA VAL A 116 15.75 -9.36 -2.97
C VAL A 116 15.21 -10.79 -3.02
N ILE A 117 15.80 -11.62 -3.89
CA ILE A 117 15.47 -13.03 -4.14
C ILE A 117 16.73 -13.89 -4.04
#